data_AF-A0AAW1PW18-F1
#
_entry.id   AF-A0AAW1PW18-F1
#
_cell.length_a   1.000
_cell.length_b   1.000
_cell.length_c   1.000
_cell.angle_alpha   90.00
_cell.angle_beta   90.00
_cell.angle_gamma   90.00
#
_symmetry.space_group_name_H-M   'P 1'
#
loop_
_entity.id
_entity.type
_entity.pdbx_description
1 polymer ?
#
loop_
_entity_poly.entity_id
_entity_poly.type
_entity_poly.pdbx_seq_one_letter_code
_entity_poly.pdbx_strand_id
1 'polypeptide(L)'
;MSTSNGDVSKDLKAKLTEVFKAFTTKDGAEQGRIITTHYREDAHFIDPLMDSIGREEIALAFFSLIKVFSKVELEQKSAELLPAHTLPTKLQGQDLQQVAVHNQQVYHLERSGFLSKRLFPEVVDLDVTSTFTIDPKSGLIVQHTDVWNNKGFGMAGFLKRPNGAMGGALFKMLGWKKEVFPPGHESTQKSSL
;
A
#
# COMPACT_ATOMS: atom_id res chain seq x y z
N MET A 1 -21.95 27.03 11.90
CA MET A 1 -21.77 25.69 12.48
C MET A 1 -20.34 25.29 12.25
N SER A 2 -19.55 25.18 13.32
CA SER A 2 -18.11 24.86 13.24
C SER A 2 -17.98 23.36 12.98
N THR A 3 -17.51 22.96 11.80
CA THR A 3 -17.08 21.60 11.55
C THR A 3 -15.76 21.43 12.29
N SER A 4 -15.77 20.73 13.43
CA SER A 4 -14.53 20.24 14.01
C SER A 4 -13.89 19.34 12.96
N ASN A 5 -12.74 19.76 12.41
CA ASN A 5 -11.85 18.84 11.73
C ASN A 5 -11.51 17.75 12.76
N GLY A 6 -12.14 16.59 12.62
CA GLY A 6 -12.01 15.51 13.59
C GLY A 6 -10.57 15.01 13.58
N ASP A 7 -9.90 15.12 14.72
CA ASP A 7 -8.58 14.52 14.88
C ASP A 7 -8.68 13.00 14.68
N VAL A 8 -7.73 12.45 13.91
CA VAL A 8 -7.61 10.99 13.74
C VAL A 8 -7.33 10.35 15.11
N SER A 9 -8.13 9.35 15.48
CA SER A 9 -8.01 8.67 16.77
C SER A 9 -6.63 8.03 16.96
N LYS A 10 -6.19 7.86 18.22
CA LYS A 10 -4.88 7.24 18.52
C LYS A 10 -4.78 5.82 17.96
N ASP A 11 -5.84 5.03 18.06
CA ASP A 11 -5.88 3.66 17.57
C ASP A 11 -5.73 3.59 16.05
N LEU A 12 -6.40 4.50 15.36
CA LEU A 12 -6.30 4.62 13.91
C LEU A 12 -4.91 5.08 13.47
N LYS A 13 -4.29 6.03 14.19
CA LYS A 13 -2.89 6.41 13.95
C LYS A 13 -1.94 5.20 14.11
N ALA A 14 -2.08 4.43 15.20
CA ALA A 14 -1.25 3.26 15.45
C ALA A 14 -1.43 2.18 14.35
N LYS A 15 -2.67 1.93 13.92
CA LYS A 15 -2.97 1.05 12.79
C LYS A 15 -2.26 1.50 11.52
N LEU A 16 -2.40 2.78 11.15
CA LEU A 16 -1.79 3.30 9.92
C LEU A 16 -0.26 3.26 9.99
N THR A 17 0.33 3.55 11.15
CA THR A 17 1.78 3.35 11.37
C THR A 17 2.18 1.88 11.17
N GLU A 18 1.38 0.91 11.62
CA GLU A 18 1.67 -0.50 11.37
C GLU A 18 1.54 -0.85 9.88
N VAL A 19 0.51 -0.36 9.19
CA VAL A 19 0.36 -0.54 7.74
C VAL A 19 1.56 0.01 6.98
N PHE A 20 2.08 1.17 7.36
CA PHE A 20 3.27 1.75 6.72
C PHE A 20 4.55 0.93 6.93
N LYS A 21 4.62 0.06 7.96
CA LYS A 21 5.74 -0.88 8.09
C LYS A 21 5.81 -1.86 6.91
N ALA A 22 4.71 -2.10 6.20
CA ALA A 22 4.72 -2.94 5.01
C ALA A 22 5.60 -2.36 3.89
N PHE A 23 5.80 -1.04 3.82
CA PHE A 23 6.70 -0.41 2.83
C PHE A 23 8.18 -0.62 3.19
N THR A 24 8.51 -0.66 4.48
CA THR A 24 9.89 -0.52 4.95
C THR A 24 10.51 -1.84 5.45
N THR A 25 9.69 -2.79 5.88
CA THR A 25 10.17 -4.12 6.30
C THR A 25 10.78 -4.88 5.12
N LYS A 26 11.82 -5.68 5.39
CA LYS A 26 12.44 -6.60 4.40
C LYS A 26 11.97 -8.05 4.55
N ASP A 27 11.11 -8.31 5.53
CA ASP A 27 10.55 -9.62 5.78
C ASP A 27 9.18 -9.77 5.09
N GLY A 28 9.12 -10.67 4.11
CA GLY A 28 7.89 -10.96 3.36
C GLY A 28 6.79 -11.53 4.24
N ALA A 29 7.12 -12.34 5.26
CA ALA A 29 6.13 -12.91 6.17
C ALA A 29 5.49 -11.80 7.03
N GLU A 30 6.28 -10.83 7.46
CA GLU A 30 5.78 -9.65 8.17
C GLU A 30 4.90 -8.78 7.27
N GLN A 31 5.26 -8.59 5.98
CA GLN A 31 4.35 -7.91 5.03
C GLN A 31 3.03 -8.66 4.88
N GLY A 32 3.08 -9.98 4.69
CA GLY A 32 1.89 -10.84 4.62
C GLY A 32 1.01 -10.72 5.86
N ARG A 33 1.62 -10.73 7.06
CA ARG A 33 0.92 -10.54 8.33
C ARG A 33 0.25 -9.16 8.41
N ILE A 34 0.95 -8.08 8.10
CA ILE A 34 0.39 -6.71 8.15
C ILE A 34 -0.82 -6.61 7.20
N ILE A 35 -0.69 -7.09 5.96
CA ILE A 35 -1.77 -7.01 4.98
C ILE A 35 -2.96 -7.87 5.39
N THR A 36 -2.74 -9.12 5.82
CA THR A 36 -3.83 -10.01 6.28
C THR A 36 -4.53 -9.52 7.54
N THR A 37 -3.83 -8.76 8.40
CA THR A 37 -4.41 -8.20 9.63
C THR A 37 -5.29 -6.98 9.34
N HIS A 38 -4.87 -6.12 8.41
CA HIS A 38 -5.45 -4.77 8.29
C HIS A 38 -6.33 -4.56 7.07
N TYR A 39 -6.24 -5.42 6.05
CA TYR A 39 -6.97 -5.30 4.79
C TYR A 39 -8.09 -6.34 4.71
N ARG A 40 -9.22 -5.91 4.13
CA ARG A 40 -10.33 -6.81 3.79
C ARG A 40 -9.90 -7.77 2.67
N GLU A 41 -10.57 -8.92 2.57
CA GLU A 41 -10.21 -9.96 1.59
C GLU A 41 -10.25 -9.46 0.15
N ASP A 42 -11.24 -8.62 -0.18
CA ASP A 42 -11.49 -7.97 -1.48
C ASP A 42 -10.97 -6.51 -1.52
N ALA A 43 -10.07 -6.12 -0.62
CA ALA A 43 -9.54 -4.76 -0.59
C ALA A 43 -8.83 -4.36 -1.90
N HIS A 44 -8.77 -3.07 -2.18
CA HIS A 44 -8.15 -2.54 -3.39
C HIS A 44 -6.96 -1.63 -3.05
N PHE A 45 -5.79 -1.90 -3.61
CA PHE A 45 -4.63 -1.01 -3.53
C PHE A 45 -4.35 -0.36 -4.89
N ILE A 46 -4.22 0.95 -4.90
CA ILE A 46 -3.96 1.76 -6.09
C ILE A 46 -2.77 2.68 -5.81
N ASP A 47 -1.72 2.56 -6.60
CA ASP A 47 -0.54 3.42 -6.61
C ASP A 47 -0.21 3.77 -8.08
N PRO A 48 0.51 4.86 -8.39
CA PRO A 48 0.90 5.17 -9.77
C PRO A 48 1.60 4.01 -10.52
N LEU A 49 2.25 3.09 -9.80
CA LEU A 49 2.91 1.90 -10.33
C LEU A 49 2.02 0.65 -10.34
N MET A 50 1.02 0.58 -9.47
CA MET A 50 0.33 -0.69 -9.14
C MET A 50 -1.18 -0.52 -9.00
N ASP A 51 -1.91 -1.53 -9.45
CA ASP A 51 -3.36 -1.64 -9.28
C ASP A 51 -3.66 -3.10 -8.91
N SER A 52 -3.94 -3.36 -7.63
CA SER A 52 -3.99 -4.71 -7.05
C SER A 52 -5.28 -4.94 -6.29
N ILE A 53 -6.00 -6.00 -6.63
CA ILE A 53 -7.30 -6.32 -6.04
C ILE A 53 -7.18 -7.61 -5.21
N GLY A 54 -7.62 -7.51 -3.96
CA GLY A 54 -7.60 -8.59 -2.98
C GLY A 54 -6.30 -8.64 -2.18
N ARG A 55 -6.42 -9.07 -0.92
CA ARG A 55 -5.31 -9.04 0.06
C ARG A 55 -4.04 -9.76 -0.40
N GLU A 56 -4.18 -10.84 -1.17
CA GLU A 56 -3.02 -11.61 -1.67
C GLU A 56 -2.22 -10.80 -2.70
N GLU A 57 -2.90 -10.17 -3.66
CA GLU A 57 -2.24 -9.37 -4.69
C GLU A 57 -1.62 -8.11 -4.09
N ILE A 58 -2.29 -7.50 -3.11
CA ILE A 58 -1.73 -6.37 -2.35
C ILE A 58 -0.44 -6.79 -1.65
N ALA A 59 -0.42 -7.92 -0.94
CA ALA A 59 0.79 -8.35 -0.24
C ALA A 59 1.96 -8.63 -1.21
N LEU A 60 1.68 -9.22 -2.37
CA LEU A 60 2.68 -9.41 -3.43
C LEU A 60 3.15 -8.07 -4.03
N ALA A 61 2.27 -7.08 -4.14
CA ALA A 61 2.62 -5.75 -4.61
C ALA A 61 3.64 -5.09 -3.68
N PHE A 62 3.37 -5.08 -2.37
CA PHE A 62 4.30 -4.59 -1.35
C PHE A 62 5.61 -5.39 -1.33
N PHE A 63 5.55 -6.71 -1.51
CA PHE A 63 6.74 -7.54 -1.60
C PHE A 63 7.62 -7.22 -2.82
N SER A 64 6.99 -6.86 -3.96
CA SER A 64 7.73 -6.47 -5.15
C SER A 64 8.55 -5.19 -4.93
N LEU A 65 8.03 -4.23 -4.16
CA LEU A 65 8.73 -2.99 -3.85
C LEU A 65 10.04 -3.27 -3.11
N ILE A 66 10.06 -4.19 -2.14
CA ILE A 66 11.27 -4.46 -1.36
C ILE A 66 12.34 -5.25 -2.12
N LYS A 67 11.96 -5.89 -3.24
CA LYS A 67 12.88 -6.58 -4.17
C LYS A 67 13.45 -5.62 -5.20
N VAL A 68 12.69 -4.59 -5.59
CA VAL A 68 13.14 -3.56 -6.54
C VAL A 68 14.02 -2.51 -5.85
N PHE A 69 13.64 -2.10 -4.65
CA PHE A 69 14.32 -1.05 -3.89
C PHE A 69 15.18 -1.65 -2.78
N SER A 70 16.44 -1.24 -2.70
CA SER A 70 17.37 -1.70 -1.65
C SER A 70 16.93 -1.23 -0.26
N LYS A 71 16.33 -0.03 -0.18
CA LYS A 71 15.79 0.55 1.04
C LYS A 71 14.58 1.42 0.71
N VAL A 72 13.60 1.44 1.60
CA VAL A 72 12.50 2.40 1.60
C VAL A 72 12.47 3.06 2.97
N GLU A 73 12.51 4.38 3.00
CA GLU A 73 12.29 5.18 4.20
C GLU A 73 10.93 5.84 4.10
N LEU A 74 10.23 5.96 5.22
CA LEU A 74 8.91 6.56 5.25
C LEU A 74 8.75 7.44 6.49
N GLU A 75 8.35 8.68 6.27
CA GLU A 75 8.05 9.66 7.30
C GLU A 75 6.59 10.11 7.16
N GLN A 76 5.79 9.86 8.21
CA GLN A 76 4.43 10.37 8.28
C GLN A 76 4.44 11.83 8.76
N LYS A 77 3.96 12.75 7.92
CA LYS A 77 3.92 14.19 8.23
C LYS A 77 2.64 14.58 8.95
N SER A 78 1.48 14.14 8.44
CA SER A 78 0.18 14.44 9.06
C SER A 78 -0.87 13.40 8.68
N ALA A 79 -1.99 13.38 9.42
CA ALA A 79 -3.14 12.56 9.09
C ALA A 79 -4.43 13.33 9.41
N GLU A 80 -5.41 13.25 8.52
CA GLU A 80 -6.68 13.95 8.63
C GLU A 80 -7.85 13.06 8.22
N LEU A 81 -8.99 13.23 8.90
CA LEU A 81 -10.24 12.60 8.50
C LEU A 81 -10.82 13.33 7.29
N LEU A 82 -11.13 12.58 6.24
CA LEU A 82 -11.83 13.11 5.08
C LEU A 82 -13.35 12.97 5.26
N PRO A 83 -14.14 13.88 4.67
CA PRO A 83 -15.59 13.69 4.60
C PRO A 83 -15.92 12.37 3.90
N ALA A 84 -16.97 11.69 4.36
CA ALA A 84 -17.37 10.39 3.82
C ALA A 84 -17.62 10.49 2.31
N HIS A 85 -16.74 9.90 1.50
CA HIS A 85 -16.85 9.94 0.05
C HIS A 85 -17.73 8.77 -0.41
N THR A 86 -18.75 9.06 -1.22
CA THR A 86 -19.51 8.05 -1.95
C THR A 86 -18.62 7.47 -3.05
N LEU A 87 -18.21 6.20 -2.91
CA LEU A 87 -17.42 5.50 -3.93
C LEU A 87 -18.29 5.21 -5.19
N PRO A 88 -17.70 5.19 -6.41
CA PRO A 88 -18.44 4.83 -7.62
C PRO A 88 -18.91 3.37 -7.60
N THR A 89 -20.24 3.21 -7.51
CA THR A 89 -21.07 2.11 -8.02
C THR A 89 -20.52 0.68 -7.89
N LYS A 90 -20.63 0.12 -6.68
CA LYS A 90 -20.88 -1.31 -6.29
C LYS A 90 -20.66 -1.52 -4.79
N LEU A 91 -20.02 -0.57 -4.11
CA LEU A 91 -19.91 -0.45 -2.65
C LEU A 91 -20.95 0.54 -2.08
N GLN A 92 -22.17 0.52 -2.62
CA GLN A 92 -23.25 1.32 -2.03
C GLN A 92 -23.75 0.62 -0.77
N GLY A 93 -23.27 1.10 0.38
CA GLY A 93 -23.83 0.81 1.68
C GLY A 93 -22.85 1.06 2.82
N GLN A 94 -23.17 2.07 3.63
CA GLN A 94 -22.64 2.37 4.99
C GLN A 94 -21.48 3.37 5.04
N ASP A 95 -21.50 4.18 6.11
CA ASP A 95 -20.60 5.30 6.39
C ASP A 95 -19.13 4.86 6.44
N LEU A 96 -18.47 4.76 5.29
CA LEU A 96 -17.04 4.47 5.24
C LEU A 96 -16.26 5.64 5.83
N GLN A 97 -15.30 5.32 6.70
CA GLN A 97 -14.38 6.31 7.24
C GLN A 97 -13.20 6.46 6.27
N GLN A 98 -12.91 7.70 5.87
CA GLN A 98 -11.74 7.99 5.06
C GLN A 98 -10.70 8.80 5.83
N VAL A 99 -9.44 8.45 5.62
CA VAL A 99 -8.29 9.12 6.23
C VAL A 99 -7.29 9.42 5.13
N ALA A 100 -6.86 10.67 5.03
CA ALA A 100 -5.67 11.02 4.26
C ALA A 100 -4.47 11.09 5.18
N VAL A 101 -3.36 10.47 4.76
CA VAL A 101 -2.07 10.57 5.42
C VAL A 101 -1.08 11.18 4.45
N HIS A 102 -0.60 12.37 4.78
CA HIS A 102 0.49 13.00 4.05
C HIS A 102 1.80 12.46 4.59
N ASN A 103 2.61 11.88 3.72
CA ASN A 103 3.86 11.23 4.07
C ASN A 103 4.93 11.50 3.02
N GLN A 104 6.18 11.26 3.40
CA GLN A 104 7.31 11.27 2.50
C GLN A 104 7.86 9.86 2.40
N GLN A 105 8.12 9.41 1.18
CA GLN A 105 8.64 8.08 0.89
C GLN A 105 9.93 8.23 0.09
N VAL A 106 11.03 7.71 0.63
CA VAL A 106 12.34 7.77 0.01
C VAL A 106 12.76 6.36 -0.40
N TYR A 107 12.78 6.11 -1.70
CA TYR A 107 13.14 4.83 -2.29
C TYR A 107 14.58 4.85 -2.78
N HIS A 108 15.38 3.89 -2.33
CA HIS A 108 16.76 3.71 -2.77
C HIS A 108 16.86 2.54 -3.75
N LEU A 109 17.52 2.76 -4.89
CA LEU A 109 17.74 1.73 -5.91
C LEU A 109 19.17 1.19 -5.83
N GLU A 110 19.32 -0.13 -5.92
CA GLU A 110 20.64 -0.74 -6.02
C GLU A 110 21.21 -0.56 -7.43
N ARG A 111 22.31 0.17 -7.55
CA ARG A 111 22.98 0.46 -8.83
C ARG A 111 24.16 -0.48 -9.04
N SER A 112 23.90 -1.70 -9.50
CA SER A 112 24.93 -2.74 -9.68
C SER A 112 25.69 -2.70 -11.02
N GLY A 113 25.40 -1.77 -11.95
CA GLY A 113 26.05 -1.73 -13.28
C GLY A 113 26.22 -0.32 -13.89
N PHE A 114 27.14 -0.18 -14.84
CA PHE A 114 27.41 1.10 -15.52
C PHE A 114 26.18 1.66 -16.25
N LEU A 115 25.40 0.78 -16.89
CA LEU A 115 24.19 1.17 -17.61
C LEU A 115 23.05 1.58 -16.67
N SER A 116 22.86 0.88 -15.55
CA SER A 116 21.80 1.20 -14.56
C SER A 116 22.10 2.50 -13.80
N LYS A 117 23.38 2.80 -13.50
CA LYS A 117 23.81 4.09 -12.94
C LYS A 117 23.45 5.29 -13.82
N ARG A 118 23.41 5.11 -15.14
CA ARG A 118 23.14 6.17 -16.12
C ARG A 118 21.64 6.36 -16.40
N LEU A 119 20.85 5.29 -16.27
CA LEU A 119 19.43 5.29 -16.67
C LEU A 119 18.46 5.49 -15.51
N PHE A 120 18.84 5.16 -14.28
CA PHE A 120 17.94 5.22 -13.13
C PHE A 120 18.50 6.11 -12.02
N PRO A 121 17.67 6.92 -11.34
CA PRO A 121 18.09 7.66 -10.15
C PRO A 121 18.57 6.70 -9.05
N GLU A 122 19.40 7.19 -8.13
CA GLU A 122 19.83 6.42 -6.96
C GLU A 122 18.76 6.43 -5.87
N VAL A 123 18.11 7.59 -5.77
CA VAL A 123 17.12 7.91 -4.76
C VAL A 123 15.93 8.54 -5.46
N VAL A 124 14.74 8.07 -5.12
CA VAL A 124 13.46 8.65 -5.52
C VAL A 124 12.80 9.15 -4.23
N ASP A 125 12.67 10.46 -4.12
CA ASP A 125 12.04 11.12 -2.97
C ASP A 125 10.66 11.60 -3.39
N LEU A 126 9.62 11.10 -2.72
CA LEU A 126 8.23 11.32 -3.07
C LEU A 126 7.46 11.91 -1.90
N ASP A 127 6.79 13.04 -2.15
CA ASP A 127 5.70 13.49 -1.29
C ASP A 127 4.43 12.74 -1.70
N VAL A 128 3.86 11.95 -0.79
CA VAL A 128 2.74 11.05 -1.07
C VAL A 128 1.55 11.40 -0.17
N THR A 129 0.36 11.41 -0.76
CA THR A 129 -0.89 11.37 -0.01
C THR A 129 -1.48 9.96 -0.12
N SER A 130 -1.42 9.23 0.97
CA SER A 130 -2.00 7.90 1.13
C SER A 130 -3.40 8.02 1.70
N THR A 131 -4.41 7.66 0.91
CA THR A 131 -5.82 7.69 1.31
C THR A 131 -6.27 6.28 1.67
N PHE A 132 -6.78 6.12 2.90
CA PHE A 132 -7.31 4.86 3.41
C PHE A 132 -8.81 4.98 3.58
N THR A 133 -9.55 4.08 2.92
CA THR A 133 -10.98 3.89 3.17
C THR A 133 -11.16 2.67 4.06
N ILE A 134 -11.87 2.85 5.17
CA ILE A 134 -12.01 1.87 6.24
C ILE A 134 -13.49 1.58 6.44
N ASP A 135 -13.84 0.30 6.49
CA ASP A 135 -15.15 -0.14 6.92
C ASP A 135 -15.25 -0.02 8.45
N PRO A 136 -16.13 0.82 9.00
CA PRO A 136 -16.21 1.05 10.44
C PRO A 136 -16.69 -0.19 11.21
N LYS A 137 -17.37 -1.15 10.57
CA LYS A 137 -17.88 -2.36 11.25
C LYS A 137 -16.79 -3.39 11.49
N SER A 138 -16.01 -3.68 10.44
CA SER A 138 -14.90 -4.62 10.53
C SER A 138 -13.62 -3.96 11.02
N GLY A 139 -13.52 -2.63 10.91
CA GLY A 139 -12.29 -1.89 11.13
C GLY A 139 -11.24 -2.16 10.06
N LEU A 140 -11.56 -2.84 8.95
CA LEU A 140 -10.61 -3.22 7.90
C LEU A 140 -10.50 -2.19 6.79
N ILE A 141 -9.32 -2.10 6.17
CA ILE A 141 -9.08 -1.27 4.98
C ILE A 141 -9.75 -1.94 3.78
N VAL A 142 -10.65 -1.20 3.13
CA VAL A 142 -11.32 -1.63 1.89
C VAL A 142 -10.64 -1.04 0.66
N GLN A 143 -10.01 0.12 0.79
CA GLN A 143 -9.24 0.74 -0.27
C GLN A 143 -8.05 1.52 0.29
N HIS A 144 -6.90 1.41 -0.36
CA HIS A 144 -5.70 2.19 -0.11
C HIS A 144 -5.25 2.81 -1.43
N THR A 145 -5.18 4.14 -1.50
CA THR A 145 -4.77 4.87 -2.71
C THR A 145 -3.62 5.80 -2.41
N ASP A 146 -2.52 5.64 -3.13
CA ASP A 146 -1.37 6.54 -3.09
C ASP A 146 -1.41 7.52 -4.27
N VAL A 147 -1.19 8.80 -3.96
CA VAL A 147 -1.01 9.87 -4.94
C VAL A 147 0.34 10.53 -4.71
N TRP A 148 1.20 10.51 -5.73
CA TRP A 148 2.49 11.19 -5.68
C TRP A 148 2.32 12.66 -6.10
N ASN A 149 2.63 13.57 -5.17
CA ASN A 149 2.31 14.99 -5.27
C ASN A 149 3.39 15.82 -5.96
N ASN A 150 4.63 15.34 -5.98
CA ASN A 150 5.72 16.04 -6.65
C ASN A 150 5.81 15.64 -8.15
N LYS A 151 5.68 16.62 -9.05
CA LYS A 151 5.77 16.44 -10.52
C LYS A 151 7.17 16.09 -11.05
N GLY A 152 8.11 15.71 -10.18
CA GLY A 152 9.55 15.75 -10.44
C GLY A 152 10.11 14.58 -11.24
N PHE A 153 9.33 13.56 -11.56
CA PHE A 153 9.83 12.43 -12.32
C PHE A 153 9.38 12.47 -13.77
N GLY A 154 10.36 12.67 -14.67
CA GLY A 154 10.44 11.87 -15.88
C GLY A 154 10.56 10.40 -15.48
N MET A 155 9.49 9.82 -14.93
CA MET A 155 9.37 8.39 -14.67
C MET A 155 9.73 7.72 -15.99
N ALA A 156 10.90 7.09 -16.04
CA ALA A 156 11.27 6.36 -17.23
C ALA A 156 10.11 5.40 -17.49
N GLY A 157 9.65 5.36 -18.75
CA GLY A 157 8.35 4.81 -19.11
C GLY A 157 8.10 3.36 -18.68
N PHE A 158 9.12 2.66 -18.16
CA PHE A 158 9.04 1.36 -17.52
C PHE A 158 8.24 1.34 -16.20
N LEU A 159 8.14 2.47 -15.49
CA LEU A 159 7.35 2.59 -14.25
C LEU A 159 5.92 3.05 -14.51
N LYS A 160 5.59 3.52 -15.72
CA LYS A 160 4.19 3.81 -16.07
C LYS A 160 3.46 2.48 -16.25
N ARG A 161 2.42 2.26 -15.43
CA ARG A 161 1.43 1.17 -15.51
C ARG A 161 1.81 0.05 -16.50
N PRO A 162 2.69 -0.90 -16.14
CA PRO A 162 2.48 -2.24 -16.66
C PRO A 162 1.09 -2.63 -16.15
N ASN A 163 0.12 -2.86 -17.04
CA ASN A 163 -1.23 -3.29 -16.67
C ASN A 163 -1.15 -4.26 -15.48
N GLY A 164 -1.72 -3.92 -14.32
CA GLY A 164 -1.48 -4.61 -13.03
C GLY A 164 -1.64 -6.14 -13.07
N ALA A 165 -2.43 -6.62 -14.05
CA ALA A 165 -2.55 -8.03 -14.41
C ALA A 165 -1.22 -8.74 -14.74
N MET A 166 -0.23 -8.03 -15.30
CA MET A 166 1.06 -8.59 -15.68
C MET A 166 1.99 -8.78 -14.47
N GLY A 167 1.87 -7.93 -13.44
CA GLY A 167 2.60 -8.05 -12.18
C GLY A 167 2.16 -9.28 -11.38
N GLY A 168 0.85 -9.45 -11.19
CA GLY A 168 0.28 -10.58 -10.42
C GLY A 168 0.66 -11.96 -10.99
N ALA A 169 0.70 -12.10 -12.33
CA ALA A 169 1.13 -13.34 -12.98
C ALA A 169 2.65 -13.58 -12.85
N LEU A 170 3.48 -12.53 -12.99
CA LEU A 170 4.93 -12.64 -12.79
C LEU A 170 5.26 -13.05 -11.36
N PHE A 171 4.60 -12.45 -10.36
CA PHE A 171 4.86 -12.73 -8.94
C PHE A 171 4.49 -14.17 -8.55
N LYS A 172 3.39 -14.70 -9.12
CA LYS A 172 3.00 -16.11 -8.94
C LYS A 172 4.03 -17.06 -9.56
N MET A 173 4.58 -16.74 -10.73
CA MET A 173 5.60 -17.56 -11.40
C MET A 173 6.96 -17.55 -10.66
N LEU A 174 7.33 -16.44 -10.02
CA LEU A 174 8.57 -16.32 -9.25
C LEU A 174 8.53 -17.03 -7.89
N GLY A 175 7.39 -17.62 -7.50
CA GLY A 175 7.24 -18.35 -6.25
C GLY A 175 7.17 -17.48 -4.99
N TRP A 176 7.12 -16.16 -5.15
CA TRP A 176 7.13 -15.17 -4.06
C TRP A 176 5.94 -15.29 -3.10
N LYS A 177 4.84 -15.91 -3.55
CA LYS A 177 3.72 -16.27 -2.68
C LYS A 177 4.17 -17.05 -1.44
N LYS A 178 5.16 -17.94 -1.55
CA LYS A 178 5.66 -18.74 -0.42
C LYS A 178 6.51 -17.93 0.56
N GLU A 179 7.13 -16.84 0.11
CA GLU A 179 7.90 -15.92 0.97
C GLU A 179 6.97 -15.00 1.75
N VAL A 180 5.84 -14.61 1.16
CA VAL A 180 4.84 -13.74 1.80
C VAL A 180 3.85 -14.54 2.67
N PHE A 181 3.50 -15.76 2.24
CA PHE A 181 2.58 -16.67 2.92
C PHE A 181 3.26 -18.03 3.12
N PRO A 182 4.19 -18.14 4.08
CA PRO A 182 4.87 -19.40 4.35
C PRO A 182 3.87 -20.48 4.82
N PRO A 183 4.11 -21.77 4.53
CA PRO A 183 3.24 -22.86 4.95
C PRO A 183 3.08 -22.86 6.49
N GLY A 184 1.83 -22.88 6.97
CA GLY A 184 1.50 -22.80 8.40
C GLY A 184 1.01 -21.43 8.88
N HIS A 185 1.09 -20.40 8.03
CA HIS A 185 0.46 -19.08 8.24
C HIS A 185 -0.95 -18.98 7.63
N GLU A 186 -1.69 -20.10 7.55
CA GLU A 186 -3.11 -20.03 7.23
C GLU A 186 -3.82 -19.35 8.40
N SER A 187 -4.33 -18.15 8.15
CA SER A 187 -5.14 -17.41 9.09
C SER A 187 -6.28 -18.29 9.57
N THR A 188 -6.22 -18.69 10.84
CA THR A 188 -7.32 -19.28 11.60
C THR A 188 -8.45 -18.25 11.74
N GLN A 189 -9.13 -17.95 10.64
CA GLN A 189 -10.48 -17.42 10.64
C GLN A 189 -11.27 -18.28 9.67
N LYS A 190 -11.58 -19.50 10.14
CA LYS A 190 -12.78 -20.17 9.68
C LYS A 190 -13.93 -19.23 10.06
N SER A 191 -14.56 -18.67 9.05
CA SER A 191 -15.86 -18.02 9.18
C SER A 191 -16.80 -19.03 9.81
N SER A 192 -17.12 -18.82 11.08
CA SER A 192 -18.24 -19.49 11.73
C SER A 192 -19.51 -18.83 11.19
N LEU A 193 -20.01 -19.36 10.08
CA LEU A 193 -21.43 -19.31 9.75
C LEU A 193 -22.13 -20.48 10.44
#